data_AF-A0A955UKC8-F1
#
_entry.id   AF-A0A955UKC8-F1
#
_cell.length_a   1.000
_cell.length_b   1.000
_cell.length_c   1.000
_cell.angle_alpha   90.00
_cell.angle_beta   90.00
_cell.angle_gamma   90.00
#
_symmetry.space_group_name_H-M   'P 1'
#
loop_
_entity.id
_entity.type
_entity.pdbx_description
1 polymer ?
#
loop_
_entity_poly.entity_id
_entity_poly.type
_entity_poly.pdbx_seq_one_letter_code
_entity_poly.pdbx_strand_id
1 'polypeptide(L)'
;MDGGDAAIERLARHHTAFGWWLVVVSMALGTILEALHALKLGVYLDVSNETRRLLWTLAHAHGALLGLLHVAFATSLPRLPSLGEAGRRFASRALGAGSLLLPGGFLLGGVVVYEGDPGLGVLLAPVGALLVLAGAFVVARGARAPRGV
;
A
#
# COMPACT_ATOMS: atom_id res chain seq x y z
N MET A 1 29.34 6.64 11.82
CA MET A 1 28.24 6.57 10.84
C MET A 1 28.69 7.36 9.64
N ASP A 2 28.86 6.69 8.50
CA ASP A 2 29.11 7.40 7.26
C ASP A 2 27.81 8.10 6.77
N GLY A 3 27.91 8.92 5.72
CA GLY A 3 26.74 9.62 5.17
C GLY A 3 25.67 8.68 4.59
N GLY A 4 26.05 7.46 4.20
CA GLY A 4 25.17 6.43 3.65
C GLY A 4 24.31 5.76 4.72
N ASP A 5 24.90 5.40 5.85
CA ASP A 5 24.21 4.86 7.02
C ASP A 5 23.12 5.81 7.51
N ALA A 6 23.46 7.10 7.62
CA ALA A 6 22.51 8.13 8.05
C ALA A 6 21.36 8.31 7.05
N ALA A 7 21.60 8.14 5.75
CA ALA A 7 20.57 8.22 4.72
C ALA A 7 19.63 7.00 4.74
N ILE A 8 20.18 5.79 4.91
CA ILE A 8 19.41 4.55 5.06
C ILE A 8 18.51 4.64 6.30
N GLU A 9 19.06 5.10 7.41
CA GLU A 9 18.35 5.24 8.67
C GLU A 9 17.20 6.27 8.58
N ARG A 10 17.41 7.42 7.92
CA ARG A 10 16.33 8.39 7.64
C ARG A 10 15.22 7.77 6.78
N LEU A 11 15.60 7.03 5.74
CA LEU A 11 14.66 6.36 4.85
C LEU A 11 13.85 5.29 5.60
N ALA A 12 14.51 4.48 6.42
CA ALA A 12 13.86 3.46 7.24
C ALA A 12 12.84 4.08 8.19
N ARG A 13 13.21 5.15 8.92
CA ARG A 13 12.25 5.87 9.79
C ARG A 13 11.04 6.41 9.04
N HIS A 14 11.25 6.99 7.86
CA HIS A 14 10.15 7.49 7.03
C HIS A 14 9.18 6.36 6.64
N HIS A 15 9.70 5.25 6.11
CA HIS A 15 8.86 4.12 5.70
C HIS A 15 8.19 3.42 6.89
N THR A 16 8.86 3.30 8.05
CA THR A 16 8.25 2.77 9.27
C THR A 16 7.08 3.64 9.71
N ALA A 17 7.27 4.97 9.81
CA ALA A 17 6.20 5.89 10.23
C ALA A 17 5.03 5.88 9.22
N PHE A 18 5.33 5.98 7.93
CA PHE A 18 4.32 5.93 6.88
C PHE A 18 3.55 4.60 6.88
N GLY A 19 4.25 3.47 7.02
CA GLY A 19 3.66 2.14 7.08
C GLY A 19 2.70 1.99 8.26
N TRP A 20 3.10 2.42 9.45
CA TRP A 20 2.23 2.38 10.63
C TRP A 20 1.00 3.27 10.49
N TRP A 21 1.14 4.48 9.94
CA TRP A 21 -0.02 5.33 9.66
C TRP A 21 -0.98 4.69 8.65
N LEU A 22 -0.45 4.03 7.61
CA LEU A 22 -1.27 3.33 6.65
C LEU A 22 -2.01 2.14 7.28
N VAL A 23 -1.37 1.41 8.20
CA VAL A 23 -2.03 0.36 9.01
C VAL A 23 -3.16 0.96 9.86
N VAL A 24 -2.89 2.05 10.60
CA VAL A 24 -3.90 2.71 11.45
C VAL A 24 -5.12 3.16 10.64
N VAL A 25 -4.90 3.86 9.52
CA VAL A 25 -5.99 4.32 8.64
C VAL A 25 -6.77 3.15 8.07
N SER A 26 -6.09 2.09 7.65
CA SER A 26 -6.72 0.91 7.06
C SER A 26 -7.53 0.11 8.08
N MET A 27 -7.00 -0.04 9.30
CA MET A 27 -7.74 -0.68 10.38
C MET A 27 -8.96 0.13 10.79
N ALA A 28 -8.83 1.46 10.90
CA ALA A 28 -9.97 2.33 11.19
C ALA A 28 -11.06 2.21 10.11
N LEU A 29 -10.68 2.20 8.83
CA LEU A 29 -11.62 1.96 7.74
C LEU A 29 -12.28 0.58 7.88
N GLY A 30 -11.49 -0.49 8.11
CA GLY A 30 -12.02 -1.84 8.35
C GLY A 30 -13.03 -1.91 9.49
N THR A 31 -12.72 -1.31 10.65
CA THR A 31 -13.64 -1.23 11.80
C THR A 31 -14.93 -0.49 11.43
N ILE A 32 -14.85 0.59 10.66
CA ILE A 32 -16.04 1.31 10.17
C ILE A 32 -16.87 0.39 9.29
N LEU A 33 -16.25 -0.32 8.33
CA LEU A 33 -16.97 -1.24 7.44
C LEU A 33 -17.63 -2.41 8.20
N GLU A 34 -16.94 -2.97 9.19
CA GLU A 34 -17.49 -3.98 10.09
C GLU A 34 -18.69 -3.44 10.87
N ALA A 35 -18.63 -2.20 11.37
CA ALA A 35 -19.75 -1.56 12.04
C ALA A 35 -20.95 -1.34 11.09
N LEU A 36 -20.71 -0.88 9.85
CA LEU A 36 -21.76 -0.76 8.83
C LEU A 36 -22.43 -2.11 8.56
N HIS A 37 -21.63 -3.18 8.51
CA HIS A 37 -22.11 -4.56 8.39
C HIS A 37 -22.95 -5.00 9.60
N ALA A 38 -22.43 -4.82 10.81
CA ALA A 38 -23.07 -5.26 12.05
C ALA A 38 -24.39 -4.53 12.31
N LEU A 39 -24.44 -3.22 12.00
CA LEU A 39 -25.63 -2.39 12.11
C LEU A 39 -26.59 -2.54 10.93
N LYS A 40 -26.22 -3.34 9.90
CA LYS A 40 -27.01 -3.59 8.68
C LYS A 40 -27.45 -2.31 7.96
N LEU A 41 -26.57 -1.33 7.85
CA LEU A 41 -26.91 -0.08 7.17
C LEU A 41 -27.01 -0.31 5.64
N GLY A 42 -28.14 0.10 5.05
CA GLY A 42 -28.43 -0.13 3.63
C GLY A 42 -27.41 0.47 2.66
N VAL A 43 -26.79 1.60 3.05
CA VAL A 43 -25.66 2.23 2.31
C VAL A 43 -24.49 1.28 2.04
N TYR A 44 -24.38 0.18 2.80
CA TYR A 44 -23.33 -0.82 2.66
C TYR A 44 -23.86 -2.23 2.35
N LEU A 45 -25.03 -2.61 2.88
CA LEU A 45 -25.57 -3.97 2.73
C LEU A 45 -26.67 -4.15 1.69
N ASP A 46 -27.26 -3.08 1.17
CA ASP A 46 -28.21 -3.24 0.07
C ASP A 46 -27.52 -3.91 -1.13
N VAL A 47 -28.27 -4.71 -1.88
CA VAL A 47 -27.76 -5.49 -3.02
C VAL A 47 -27.12 -4.56 -4.07
N SER A 48 -27.68 -3.37 -4.27
CA SER A 48 -27.12 -2.33 -5.15
C SER A 48 -25.73 -1.81 -4.72
N ASN A 49 -25.31 -2.06 -3.48
CA ASN A 49 -24.02 -1.65 -2.92
C ASN A 49 -22.96 -2.77 -2.91
N GLU A 50 -23.19 -3.88 -3.60
CA GLU A 50 -22.21 -4.97 -3.72
C GLU A 50 -20.82 -4.51 -4.18
N THR A 51 -20.76 -3.71 -5.25
CA THR A 51 -19.50 -3.19 -5.80
C THR A 51 -18.81 -2.22 -4.85
N ARG A 52 -19.57 -1.32 -4.20
CA ARG A 52 -19.05 -0.45 -3.13
C ARG A 52 -18.43 -1.29 -2.02
N ARG A 53 -19.15 -2.31 -1.57
CA ARG A 53 -18.72 -3.19 -0.50
C ARG A 53 -17.42 -3.91 -0.84
N LEU A 54 -17.34 -4.52 -2.03
CA LEU A 54 -16.13 -5.16 -2.52
C LEU A 54 -14.95 -4.18 -2.58
N LEU A 55 -15.13 -3.01 -3.20
CA LEU A 55 -14.05 -2.05 -3.38
C LEU A 55 -13.56 -1.46 -2.07
N TRP A 56 -14.45 -1.16 -1.13
CA TRP A 56 -14.03 -0.68 0.19
C TRP A 56 -13.32 -1.77 0.99
N THR A 57 -13.74 -3.03 0.86
CA THR A 57 -13.00 -4.18 1.41
C THR A 57 -11.59 -4.27 0.81
N LEU A 58 -11.46 -4.17 -0.52
CA LEU A 58 -10.16 -4.18 -1.19
C LEU A 58 -9.28 -2.99 -0.76
N ALA A 59 -9.87 -1.82 -0.57
CA ALA A 59 -9.17 -0.61 -0.16
C ALA A 59 -8.49 -0.77 1.20
N HIS A 60 -9.24 -1.17 2.25
CA HIS A 60 -8.63 -1.35 3.57
C HIS A 60 -7.67 -2.54 3.61
N ALA A 61 -7.99 -3.65 2.91
CA ALA A 61 -7.13 -4.83 2.90
C ALA A 61 -5.76 -4.53 2.27
N HIS A 62 -5.75 -3.87 1.11
CA HIS A 62 -4.50 -3.47 0.46
C HIS A 62 -3.79 -2.37 1.23
N GLY A 63 -4.51 -1.41 1.82
CA GLY A 63 -3.89 -0.40 2.68
C GLY A 63 -3.13 -1.05 3.85
N ALA A 64 -3.76 -1.98 4.57
CA ALA A 64 -3.13 -2.68 5.69
C ALA A 64 -1.90 -3.49 5.23
N LEU A 65 -2.04 -4.28 4.16
CA LEU A 65 -0.94 -5.07 3.60
C LEU A 65 0.23 -4.19 3.14
N LEU A 66 -0.04 -3.07 2.47
CA LEU A 66 0.99 -2.15 2.02
C LEU A 66 1.63 -1.40 3.19
N GLY A 67 0.90 -1.13 4.25
CA GLY A 67 1.45 -0.60 5.50
C GLY A 67 2.50 -1.55 6.08
N LEU A 68 2.19 -2.85 6.13
CA LEU A 68 3.14 -3.88 6.53
C LEU A 68 4.30 -4.01 5.55
N LEU A 69 4.07 -3.88 4.24
CA LEU A 69 5.14 -3.89 3.23
C LEU A 69 6.13 -2.73 3.45
N HIS A 70 5.65 -1.55 3.84
CA HIS A 70 6.51 -0.42 4.17
C HIS A 70 7.39 -0.69 5.41
N VAL A 71 6.84 -1.31 6.46
CA VAL A 71 7.61 -1.76 7.64
C VAL A 71 8.62 -2.84 7.26
N ALA A 72 8.22 -3.81 6.43
CA ALA A 72 9.11 -4.85 5.92
C ALA A 72 10.25 -4.27 5.07
N PHE A 73 9.96 -3.28 4.22
CA PHE A 73 10.97 -2.58 3.43
C PHE A 73 11.95 -1.83 4.34
N ALA A 74 11.44 -1.04 5.30
CA ALA A 74 12.27 -0.29 6.25
C ALA A 74 13.22 -1.20 7.04
N THR A 75 12.71 -2.31 7.57
CA THR A 75 13.50 -3.30 8.34
C THR A 75 14.48 -4.09 7.49
N SER A 76 14.21 -4.21 6.19
CA SER A 76 15.09 -4.91 5.25
C SER A 76 16.25 -4.03 4.75
N LEU A 77 16.11 -2.70 4.74
CA LEU A 77 17.11 -1.78 4.16
C LEU A 77 18.57 -2.04 4.59
N PRO A 78 18.89 -2.27 5.88
CA PRO A 78 20.27 -2.56 6.30
C PRO A 78 20.83 -3.88 5.74
N ARG A 79 19.95 -4.79 5.30
CA ARG A 79 20.28 -6.13 4.78
C ARG A 79 20.29 -6.19 3.25
N LEU A 80 20.19 -5.05 2.58
CA LEU A 80 20.15 -4.93 1.11
C LEU A 80 21.39 -4.18 0.59
N PRO A 81 22.62 -4.68 0.82
CA PRO A 81 23.85 -3.96 0.45
C PRO A 81 23.99 -3.74 -1.06
N SER A 82 23.44 -4.65 -1.87
CA SER A 82 23.37 -4.54 -3.34
C SER A 82 22.34 -3.55 -3.86
N LEU A 83 21.45 -3.04 -3.00
CA LEU A 83 20.47 -2.02 -3.39
C LEU A 83 21.13 -0.64 -3.34
N GLY A 84 21.70 -0.21 -4.47
CA GLY A 84 22.31 1.11 -4.62
C GLY A 84 21.32 2.27 -4.42
N GLU A 85 21.85 3.49 -4.31
CA GLU A 85 21.05 4.68 -3.97
C GLU A 85 19.90 4.95 -4.95
N ALA A 86 20.13 4.84 -6.25
CA ALA A 86 19.09 5.02 -7.27
C ALA A 86 17.96 4.00 -7.11
N GLY A 87 18.30 2.73 -6.83
CA GLY A 87 17.33 1.67 -6.55
C GLY A 87 16.51 1.94 -5.30
N ARG A 88 17.16 2.40 -4.21
CA ARG A 88 16.47 2.81 -2.97
C ARG A 88 15.49 3.96 -3.22
N ARG A 89 15.92 5.00 -3.95
CA ARG A 89 15.07 6.17 -4.28
C ARG A 89 13.88 5.77 -5.15
N PHE A 90 14.10 4.94 -6.17
CA PHE A 90 13.02 4.44 -7.02
C PHE A 90 12.03 3.59 -6.23
N ALA A 91 12.52 2.58 -5.50
CA ALA A 91 11.66 1.70 -4.69
C ALA A 91 10.84 2.50 -3.67
N SER A 92 11.47 3.46 -2.98
CA SER A 92 10.79 4.34 -2.03
C SER A 92 9.63 5.11 -2.67
N ARG A 93 9.87 5.78 -3.80
CA ARG A 93 8.85 6.57 -4.51
C ARG A 93 7.75 5.70 -5.10
N ALA A 94 8.11 4.57 -5.70
CA ALA A 94 7.16 3.65 -6.33
C ALA A 94 6.25 2.99 -5.28
N LEU A 95 6.81 2.50 -4.17
CA LEU A 95 6.05 1.94 -3.05
C LEU A 95 5.17 3.01 -2.38
N GLY A 96 5.70 4.22 -2.14
CA GLY A 96 4.93 5.32 -1.55
C GLY A 96 3.74 5.73 -2.42
N ALA A 97 3.96 5.99 -3.71
CA ALA A 97 2.90 6.36 -4.64
C ALA A 97 1.88 5.22 -4.84
N GLY A 98 2.37 3.98 -5.00
CA GLY A 98 1.52 2.80 -5.15
C GLY A 98 0.63 2.55 -3.93
N SER A 99 1.15 2.79 -2.73
CA SER A 99 0.42 2.66 -1.47
C SER A 99 -0.66 3.71 -1.24
N LEU A 100 -0.66 4.80 -2.01
CA LEU A 100 -1.76 5.77 -2.04
C LEU A 100 -2.75 5.45 -3.17
N LEU A 101 -2.22 5.21 -4.38
CA LEU A 101 -3.04 5.03 -5.58
C LEU A 101 -3.86 3.73 -5.57
N LEU A 102 -3.29 2.64 -5.07
CA LEU A 102 -3.97 1.34 -5.08
C LEU A 102 -5.18 1.31 -4.13
N PRO A 103 -5.01 1.47 -2.80
CA PRO A 103 -6.15 1.50 -1.90
C PRO A 103 -7.04 2.72 -2.13
N GLY A 104 -6.47 3.87 -2.49
CA GLY A 104 -7.24 5.07 -2.84
C GLY A 104 -8.11 4.88 -4.07
N GLY A 105 -7.61 4.18 -5.09
CA GLY A 105 -8.37 3.87 -6.30
C GLY A 105 -9.59 2.99 -6.01
N PHE A 106 -9.41 1.94 -5.19
CA PHE A 106 -10.53 1.14 -4.74
C PHE A 106 -11.53 1.97 -3.90
N LEU A 107 -11.04 2.76 -2.93
CA LEU A 107 -11.91 3.57 -2.09
C LEU A 107 -12.76 4.55 -2.92
N LEU A 108 -12.13 5.30 -3.82
CA LEU A 108 -12.77 6.27 -4.70
C LEU A 108 -13.70 5.61 -5.73
N GLY A 109 -13.30 4.46 -6.28
CA GLY A 109 -14.13 3.66 -7.18
C GLY A 109 -15.41 3.15 -6.52
N GLY A 110 -15.39 2.96 -5.20
CA GLY A 110 -16.57 2.56 -4.43
C GLY A 110 -17.48 3.72 -4.00
N VAL A 111 -17.10 5.00 -4.18
CA VAL A 111 -17.93 6.14 -3.73
C VAL A 111 -19.18 6.29 -4.60
N VAL A 112 -19.02 6.28 -5.92
CA VAL A 112 -20.09 6.35 -6.92
C VAL A 112 -20.03 5.07 -7.75
N VAL A 113 -21.14 4.34 -7.83
CA VAL A 113 -21.29 3.07 -8.55
C VAL A 113 -22.37 3.25 -9.60
N TYR A 114 -22.13 2.77 -10.82
CA TYR A 114 -23.02 2.93 -11.97
C TYR A 114 -23.51 1.57 -12.44
N GLU A 115 -24.78 1.22 -12.21
CA GLU A 115 -25.34 -0.08 -12.65
C GLU A 115 -24.52 -1.30 -12.19
N GLY A 116 -23.88 -1.20 -11.02
CA GLY A 116 -22.97 -2.23 -10.49
C GLY A 116 -21.50 -2.05 -10.89
N ASP A 117 -21.17 -1.14 -11.80
CA ASP A 117 -19.78 -0.85 -12.17
C ASP A 117 -19.11 0.16 -11.22
N PRO A 118 -17.79 0.01 -10.94
CA PRO A 118 -17.04 0.97 -10.17
C PRO A 118 -17.02 2.36 -10.81
N GLY A 119 -16.96 3.40 -10.00
CA GLY A 119 -16.65 4.75 -10.47
C GLY A 119 -15.23 4.87 -11.01
N LEU A 120 -14.97 5.94 -11.77
CA LEU A 120 -13.69 6.19 -12.47
C LEU A 120 -12.45 6.19 -11.56
N GLY A 121 -12.62 6.43 -10.25
CA GLY A 121 -11.54 6.35 -9.27
C GLY A 121 -10.81 5.01 -9.28
N VAL A 122 -11.48 3.91 -9.67
CA VAL A 122 -10.89 2.57 -9.75
C VAL A 122 -9.71 2.51 -10.72
N LEU A 123 -9.63 3.41 -11.71
CA LEU A 123 -8.53 3.43 -12.69
C LEU A 123 -7.17 3.76 -12.04
N LEU A 124 -7.15 4.34 -10.84
CA LEU A 124 -5.92 4.54 -10.07
C LEU A 124 -5.35 3.22 -9.54
N ALA A 125 -6.21 2.22 -9.30
CA ALA A 125 -5.81 0.93 -8.74
C ALA A 125 -4.77 0.18 -9.61
N PRO A 126 -4.97 -0.05 -10.91
CA PRO A 126 -3.96 -0.71 -11.74
C PRO A 126 -2.65 0.07 -11.81
N VAL A 127 -2.69 1.41 -11.86
CA VAL A 127 -1.47 2.24 -11.83
C VAL A 127 -0.71 2.05 -10.51
N GLY A 128 -1.44 2.08 -9.39
CA GLY A 128 -0.87 1.83 -8.07
C GLY A 128 -0.27 0.44 -7.95
N ALA A 129 -0.97 -0.59 -8.42
CA ALA A 129 -0.48 -1.98 -8.40
C ALA A 129 0.82 -2.14 -9.20
N LEU A 130 0.93 -1.54 -10.39
CA LEU A 130 2.14 -1.57 -11.20
C LEU A 130 3.32 -0.88 -10.52
N LEU A 131 3.09 0.25 -9.83
CA LEU A 131 4.12 0.94 -9.06
C LEU A 131 4.60 0.10 -7.86
N VAL A 132 3.67 -0.51 -7.10
CA VAL A 132 4.04 -1.42 -6.01
C VAL A 132 4.86 -2.58 -6.54
N LEU A 133 4.43 -3.20 -7.65
CA LEU A 133 5.13 -4.31 -8.26
C LEU A 133 6.54 -3.93 -8.72
N ALA A 134 6.68 -2.77 -9.38
CA ALA A 134 7.98 -2.26 -9.82
C ALA A 134 8.92 -1.98 -8.63
N GLY A 135 8.42 -1.35 -7.56
CA GLY A 135 9.18 -1.09 -6.35
C GLY A 135 9.62 -2.37 -5.65
N ALA A 136 8.69 -3.31 -5.46
CA ALA A 136 8.94 -4.62 -4.86
C ALA A 136 9.94 -5.44 -5.68
N PHE A 137 9.85 -5.40 -7.01
CA PHE A 137 10.79 -6.08 -7.90
C PHE A 137 12.21 -5.55 -7.75
N VAL A 138 12.39 -4.23 -7.66
CA VAL A 138 13.70 -3.61 -7.42
C VAL A 138 14.29 -4.04 -6.08
N VAL A 139 13.47 -4.07 -5.02
CA VAL A 139 13.88 -4.59 -3.70
C VAL A 139 14.26 -6.06 -3.76
N ALA A 140 13.44 -6.89 -4.43
CA ALA A 140 13.68 -8.32 -4.58
C ALA A 140 14.98 -8.60 -5.35
N ARG A 141 15.30 -7.81 -6.39
CA ARG A 141 16.60 -7.88 -7.08
C ARG A 141 17.74 -7.49 -6.15
N GLY A 142 17.56 -6.43 -5.36
CA GLY A 142 18.53 -5.99 -4.36
C GLY A 142 18.78 -7.03 -3.27
N ALA A 143 17.81 -7.90 -2.97
CA ALA A 143 17.97 -9.01 -2.02
C ALA A 143 18.73 -10.21 -2.61
N ARG A 144 18.79 -10.33 -3.94
CA ARG A 144 19.52 -11.38 -4.66
C ARG A 144 20.94 -10.91 -4.96
N ALA A 145 21.83 -10.92 -3.96
CA ALA A 145 23.26 -10.93 -4.19
C ALA A 145 23.84 -12.30 -3.79
N PRO A 146 24.83 -12.84 -4.52
CA PRO A 146 25.54 -14.04 -4.08
C PRO A 146 26.17 -13.76 -2.72
N ARG A 147 25.96 -14.66 -1.76
CA ARG A 147 26.84 -14.74 -0.59
C ARG A 147 28.21 -15.11 -1.13
N GLY A 148 29.08 -14.12 -1.33
CA GLY A 148 30.50 -14.37 -1.55
C GLY A 148 31.05 -15.02 -0.30
N VAL A 149 31.41 -16.30 -0.44
CA VAL A 149 32.40 -17.02 0.39
C VAL A 149 33.75 -16.32 0.25
#